data_AF-A0A351F342-F1
#
_entry.id   AF-A0A351F342-F1
#
_cell.length_a   1.000
_cell.length_b   1.000
_cell.length_c   1.000
_cell.angle_alpha   90.00
_cell.angle_beta   90.00
_cell.angle_gamma   90.00
#
_symmetry.space_group_name_H-M   'P 1'
#
loop_
_entity.id
_entity.type
_entity.pdbx_description
1 polymer ?
#
loop_
_entity_poly.entity_id
_entity_poly.type
_entity_poly.pdbx_seq_one_letter_code
_entity_poly.pdbx_strand_id
1 'polypeptide(L)' 'PVSDRATIELGNKFDGTANASVFSMEGRLIFDKKVSVTNGKCVLDAQLLPKGNYIMKVDAGKNGTYRAKISKK' A
#
# COMPACT_ATOMS: atom_id res chain seq x y z
N PRO A 1 20.62 -6.20 -3.41
CA PRO A 1 19.25 -6.57 -3.81
C PRO A 1 18.23 -5.85 -2.92
N VAL A 2 17.82 -4.64 -3.33
CA VAL A 2 16.88 -3.84 -2.55
C VAL A 2 15.50 -4.47 -2.73
N SER A 3 14.93 -5.03 -1.67
CA SER A 3 13.65 -5.73 -1.75
C SER A 3 12.57 -4.78 -2.25
N ASP A 4 12.11 -4.99 -3.49
CA ASP A 4 11.11 -4.17 -4.18
C ASP A 4 9.67 -4.32 -3.63
N ARG A 5 9.54 -4.75 -2.38
CA ARG A 5 8.29 -5.04 -1.70
C ARG A 5 8.09 -3.97 -0.63
N ALA A 6 7.04 -3.16 -0.81
CA ALA A 6 6.58 -2.27 0.23
C ALA A 6 5.71 -3.08 1.19
N THR A 7 6.17 -3.26 2.43
CA THR A 7 5.35 -3.81 3.51
C THR A 7 4.66 -2.65 4.22
N ILE A 8 3.35 -2.73 4.37
CA ILE A 8 2.57 -1.74 5.09
C ILE A 8 1.99 -2.39 6.32
N GLU A 9 2.21 -1.74 7.46
CA GLU A 9 1.64 -2.13 8.73
C GLU A 9 0.39 -1.28 8.98
N LEU A 10 -0.77 -1.94 8.94
CA LEU A 10 -2.11 -1.40 9.17
C LEU A 10 -2.50 -1.47 10.66
N GLY A 11 -1.61 -2.01 11.50
CA GLY A 11 -1.84 -2.32 12.91
C GLY A 11 -2.61 -3.63 13.09
N ASN A 12 -2.45 -4.28 14.25
CA ASN A 12 -2.94 -5.62 14.59
C ASN A 12 -4.49 -5.79 14.62
N LYS A 13 -5.27 -4.95 13.94
CA LYS A 13 -6.73 -4.94 14.03
C LYS A 13 -7.45 -5.40 12.76
N PHE A 14 -6.73 -5.79 11.71
CA PHE A 14 -7.38 -6.22 10.48
C PHE A 14 -6.67 -7.37 9.78
N ASP A 15 -7.44 -8.43 9.49
CA ASP A 15 -7.10 -9.51 8.58
C ASP A 15 -8.22 -9.66 7.56
N GLY A 16 -7.85 -9.81 6.29
CA GLY A 16 -8.82 -9.92 5.20
C GLY A 16 -8.35 -9.26 3.92
N THR A 17 -9.28 -9.02 2.99
CA THR A 17 -8.97 -8.33 1.74
C THR A 17 -9.25 -6.84 1.88
N ALA A 18 -8.26 -6.02 1.56
CA ALA A 18 -8.41 -4.56 1.46
C ALA A 18 -8.14 -4.10 0.02
N ASN A 19 -8.66 -2.93 -0.34
CA ASN A 19 -8.31 -2.31 -1.60
C ASN A 19 -7.13 -1.35 -1.41
N ALA A 20 -6.02 -1.60 -2.09
CA ALA A 20 -4.84 -0.75 -2.04
C ALA A 20 -4.72 0.08 -3.32
N SER A 21 -4.73 1.39 -3.15
CA SER A 21 -4.55 2.36 -4.22
C SER A 21 -3.26 3.13 -4.00
N VAL A 22 -2.40 3.24 -5.02
CA VAL A 22 -1.16 4.03 -4.96
C VAL A 22 -1.30 5.27 -5.83
N PHE A 23 -0.97 6.42 -5.26
CA PHE A 23 -1.01 7.72 -5.88
C PHE A 23 0.40 8.32 -5.98
N SER A 24 0.66 9.05 -7.06
CA SER A 24 1.83 9.94 -7.13
C SER A 24 1.69 11.10 -6.14
N MET A 25 2.78 11.83 -5.89
CA MET A 25 2.74 13.08 -5.11
C MET A 25 1.89 14.17 -5.75
N GLU A 26 1.62 14.07 -7.05
CA GLU A 26 0.71 14.96 -7.79
C GLU A 26 -0.77 14.54 -7.65
N GLY A 27 -1.05 13.47 -6.89
CA GLY A 27 -2.41 12.96 -6.66
C GLY A 27 -2.93 12.05 -7.77
N ARG A 28 -2.11 11.68 -8.75
CA ARG A 28 -2.51 10.77 -9.84
C ARG A 28 -2.52 9.32 -9.36
N LEU A 29 -3.63 8.61 -9.54
CA LEU A 29 -3.69 7.17 -9.29
C LEU A 29 -2.74 6.44 -10.26
N ILE A 30 -1.77 5.73 -9.71
CA ILE A 30 -0.81 4.90 -10.46
C ILE A 30 -1.36 3.50 -10.64
N PHE A 31 -1.90 2.91 -9.56
CA PHE A 31 -2.62 1.64 -9.66
C PHE A 31 -3.56 1.44 -8.47
N ASP A 32 -4.53 0.55 -8.66
CA ASP A 32 -5.50 0.09 -7.66
C ASP A 32 -5.55 -1.44 -7.71
N LYS A 33 -5.38 -2.10 -6.56
CA LYS A 33 -5.39 -3.55 -6.47
C LYS A 33 -5.89 -4.03 -5.11
N LYS A 34 -6.67 -5.11 -5.13
CA LYS A 34 -7.02 -5.85 -3.91
C LYS A 34 -5.77 -6.54 -3.36
N VAL A 35 -5.51 -6.32 -2.08
CA VAL A 35 -4.40 -6.93 -1.33
C VAL A 35 -4.95 -7.74 -0.17
N SER A 36 -4.28 -8.85 0.14
CA SER A 36 -4.54 -9.60 1.35
C SER A 36 -3.74 -8.99 2.50
N VAL A 37 -4.43 -8.73 3.60
CA VAL A 37 -3.85 -8.29 4.87
C VAL A 37 -3.80 -9.50 5.80
N THR A 38 -2.62 -9.77 6.33
CA THR A 38 -2.37 -10.84 7.30
C THR A 38 -1.53 -10.30 8.45
N ASN A 39 -1.98 -10.52 9.68
CA ASN A 39 -1.48 -9.93 10.92
C ASN A 39 -1.41 -8.39 10.83
N GLY A 40 -2.41 -7.75 10.21
CA GLY A 40 -2.38 -6.31 10.01
C GLY A 40 -1.27 -5.83 9.09
N LYS A 41 -0.67 -6.71 8.28
CA LYS A 41 0.36 -6.35 7.29
C LYS A 41 -0.10 -6.71 5.89
N CYS A 42 0.15 -5.85 4.93
CA CYS A 42 0.03 -6.19 3.52
C CYS A 42 1.34 -5.93 2.80
N VAL A 43 1.62 -6.77 1.80
CA VAL A 43 2.78 -6.64 0.93
C VAL A 43 2.30 -6.18 -0.42
N LEU A 44 2.95 -5.14 -0.93
CA LEU A 44 2.70 -4.58 -2.24
C LEU A 44 3.99 -4.66 -3.07
N ASP A 45 3.89 -5.23 -4.26
CA ASP A 45 5.00 -5.22 -5.22
C ASP A 45 5.12 -3.82 -5.83
N ALA A 46 6.11 -3.06 -5.36
CA ALA A 46 6.45 -1.73 -5.86
C ALA A 46 7.52 -1.79 -6.97
N GLN A 47 7.79 -2.98 -7.54
CA GLN A 47 8.77 -3.19 -8.62
C GLN A 47 8.51 -2.29 -9.82
N LEU A 48 7.25 -2.19 -10.22
CA LEU A 48 6.83 -1.44 -11.41
C LEU A 48 6.79 0.08 -11.19
N LEU A 49 6.93 0.54 -9.93
CA LEU A 49 6.97 1.98 -9.65
C LEU A 49 8.37 2.54 -9.95
N PRO A 50 8.47 3.65 -10.69
CA PRO A 50 9.72 4.40 -10.81
C PRO A 50 10.24 4.82 -9.42
N LYS A 51 11.54 5.16 -9.35
CA LYS A 51 12.08 5.80 -8.14
C LYS A 51 11.32 7.11 -7.86
N GLY A 52 10.99 7.35 -6.60
CA GLY A 52 10.16 8.48 -6.22
C GLY A 52 9.38 8.27 -4.94
N ASN A 53 8.57 9.27 -4.61
CA ASN A 53 7.67 9.25 -3.47
C ASN A 53 6.23 9.02 -3.94
N TYR A 54 5.50 8.20 -3.20
CA TYR A 54 4.12 7.83 -3.49
C TYR A 54 3.30 7.79 -2.21
N ILE A 55 2.00 7.93 -2.36
CA ILE A 55 1.03 7.81 -1.27
C ILE A 55 0.21 6.55 -1.53
N MET A 56 0.26 5.58 -0.63
CA MET A 56 -0.61 4.42 -0.68
C MET A 56 -1.79 4.62 0.27
N LYS A 57 -3.00 4.37 -0.24
CA LYS A 57 -4.24 4.34 0.51
C LYS A 57 -4.72 2.89 0.55
N VAL A 58 -4.97 2.36 1.74
CA VAL A 58 -5.53 1.02 1.92
C VAL A 58 -6.91 1.17 2.53
N ASP A 59 -7.94 0.78 1.79
CA ASP A 59 -9.32 0.79 2.23
C ASP A 59 -9.72 -0.62 2.68
N ALA A 60 -9.91 -0.79 3.99
CA ALA A 60 -10.33 -2.04 4.61
C ALA A 60 -11.86 -2.07 4.85
N GLY A 61 -12.62 -1.27 4.12
CA GLY A 61 -14.07 -1.17 4.25
C GLY A 61 -14.50 -0.72 5.64
N LYS A 62 -15.20 -1.60 6.36
CA LYS A 62 -15.72 -1.31 7.72
C LYS A 62 -14.63 -1.04 8.75
N ASN A 63 -13.39 -1.46 8.49
CA ASN A 63 -12.25 -1.24 9.39
C ASN A 63 -11.56 0.11 9.14
N GLY A 64 -12.03 0.87 8.15
CA GLY A 64 -11.56 2.21 7.85
C GLY A 64 -10.50 2.25 6.75
N THR A 65 -9.93 3.44 6.59
CA THR A 65 -8.93 3.74 5.57
C THR A 65 -7.60 4.08 6.21
N TYR A 66 -6.54 3.44 5.74
CA TYR A 66 -5.16 3.65 6.17
C TYR A 66 -4.37 4.33 5.07
N ARG A 67 -3.37 5.14 5.44
CA ARG A 67 -2.50 5.83 4.49
C ARG A 67 -1.04 5.61 4.87
N ALA A 68 -0.21 5.26 3.90
CA ALA A 68 1.22 5.08 4.06
C ALA A 68 1.98 5.86 2.98
N LYS A 69 3.17 6.34 3.33
CA LYS A 69 4.10 6.93 2.36
C LYS A 69 5.05 5.84 1.89
N ILE A 70 5.22 5.72 0.58
CA ILE A 70 6.20 4.83 -0.05
C ILE A 70 7.28 5.71 -0.65
N SER A 71 8.53 5.48 -0.26
CA SER A 71 9.70 6.16 -0.82
C SER A 71 10.62 5.12 -1.45
N LYS A 72 10.69 5.10 -2.78
CA LYS A 72 11.57 4.21 -3.55
C LYS A 72 12.85 4.98 -3.91
N LYS A 73 13.98 4.55 -3.35
CA LYS A 73 15.33 5.13 -3.56
C LYS A 73 16.08 4.44 -4.71
#